data_AF-A0A2G9UQR2-F1
#
_entry.id   AF-A0A2G9UQR2-F1
#
_cell.length_a   1.000
_cell.length_b   1.000
_cell.length_c   1.000
_cell.angle_alpha   90.00
_cell.angle_beta   90.00
_cell.angle_gamma   90.00
#
_symmetry.space_group_name_H-M   'P 1'
#
loop_
_entity.id
_entity.type
_entity.pdbx_description
1 polymer ?
#
loop_
_entity_poly.entity_id
_entity_poly.type
_entity_poly.pdbx_seq_one_letter_code
_entity_poly.pdbx_strand_id
1 'polypeptide(L)'
;MYNRVPKTGSTTFTNAVAYDLFKLNNFNVIHLNMTKNRQIMSLTDQSEFIENITSWKERLPAFYHGHVAFIDFERFGRPNPIYINIVREPLERLLSHYYFLRFGDNYRIGLKRSRAGNNEVCVESLICLVVSSFYWCDKNRAHLRYTKRKYPPNDQTLSIIRRNEVYQLEKEFYDFAKEEFQAIFKKATNGTNNASDILRLKSQYHYEKIKPERPFNS
;
A
#
# COMPACT_ATOMS: atom_id res chain seq x y z
N MET A 1 -6.70 -6.72 -2.81
CA MET A 1 -5.35 -6.67 -3.38
C MET A 1 -4.55 -5.53 -2.77
N TYR A 2 -3.29 -5.80 -2.42
CA TYR A 2 -2.33 -4.82 -1.94
C TYR A 2 -1.12 -4.72 -2.91
N ASN A 3 -1.24 -3.81 -3.87
CA ASN A 3 -0.19 -3.47 -4.83
C ASN A 3 0.87 -2.57 -4.17
N ARG A 4 1.65 -3.20 -3.29
CA ARG A 4 2.60 -2.52 -2.41
C ARG A 4 3.64 -1.72 -3.16
N VAL A 5 3.77 -0.46 -2.74
CA VAL A 5 4.87 0.40 -3.17
C VAL A 5 6.15 0.05 -2.37
N PRO A 6 7.33 0.06 -3.00
CA PRO A 6 8.59 -0.11 -2.28
C PRO A 6 8.83 1.00 -1.25
N LYS A 7 9.41 0.63 -0.09
CA LYS A 7 9.91 1.57 0.95
C LYS A 7 8.84 2.41 1.66
N THR A 8 7.59 1.98 1.64
CA THR A 8 6.45 2.64 2.31
C THR A 8 6.02 1.96 3.62
N GLY A 9 6.87 1.10 4.20
CA GLY A 9 6.47 0.28 5.37
C GLY A 9 5.68 -0.98 5.00
N SER A 10 5.57 -1.29 3.71
CA SER A 10 4.84 -2.46 3.19
C SER A 10 5.26 -3.80 3.79
N THR A 11 6.52 -3.97 4.21
CA THR A 11 6.95 -5.20 4.90
C THR A 11 6.41 -5.28 6.33
N THR A 12 6.35 -4.16 7.06
CA THR A 12 5.69 -4.13 8.36
C THR A 12 4.23 -4.50 8.16
N PHE A 13 3.51 -3.84 7.25
CA PHE A 13 2.09 -4.10 7.02
C PHE A 13 1.80 -5.57 6.69
N THR A 14 2.51 -6.15 5.73
CA THR A 14 2.28 -7.56 5.39
C THR A 14 2.61 -8.50 6.56
N ASN A 15 3.73 -8.30 7.24
CA ASN A 15 4.16 -9.21 8.33
C ASN A 15 3.32 -9.05 9.60
N ALA A 16 3.03 -7.83 10.01
CA ALA A 16 2.35 -7.52 11.25
C ALA A 16 0.83 -7.60 11.18
N VAL A 17 0.28 -7.41 9.98
CA VAL A 17 -1.18 -7.33 9.80
C VAL A 17 -1.64 -8.52 9.01
N ALA A 18 -1.17 -8.70 7.77
CA ALA A 18 -1.70 -9.77 6.94
C ALA A 18 -1.35 -11.16 7.47
N TYR A 19 -0.07 -11.42 7.80
CA TYR A 19 0.36 -12.74 8.27
C TYR A 19 -0.07 -13.06 9.71
N ASP A 20 -0.19 -12.06 10.58
CA ASP A 20 -0.64 -12.26 11.96
C ASP A 20 -2.18 -12.40 12.03
N LEU A 21 -2.94 -11.61 11.26
CA LEU A 21 -4.41 -11.72 11.21
C LEU A 21 -4.89 -12.96 10.43
N PHE A 22 -4.11 -13.47 9.48
CA PHE A 22 -4.43 -14.72 8.77
C PHE A 22 -4.74 -15.85 9.76
N LYS A 23 -3.91 -15.98 10.79
CA LYS A 23 -4.04 -17.05 11.79
C LYS A 23 -5.33 -16.99 12.60
N LEU A 24 -5.94 -15.80 12.67
CA LEU A 24 -7.15 -15.55 13.46
C LEU A 24 -8.41 -15.57 12.60
N ASN A 25 -8.33 -15.05 11.38
CA ASN A 25 -9.49 -14.76 10.53
C ASN A 25 -9.62 -15.70 9.31
N ASN A 26 -8.78 -16.74 9.23
CA ASN A 26 -8.90 -17.85 8.27
C ASN A 26 -8.95 -17.42 6.78
N PHE A 27 -8.12 -16.46 6.38
CA PHE A 27 -7.99 -15.97 5.00
C PHE A 27 -6.59 -16.20 4.43
N ASN A 28 -6.44 -16.59 3.18
CA ASN A 28 -5.11 -16.90 2.61
C ASN A 28 -4.29 -15.63 2.35
N VAL A 29 -2.97 -15.66 2.57
CA VAL A 29 -2.06 -14.56 2.21
C VAL A 29 -1.14 -15.01 1.08
N ILE A 30 -1.22 -14.33 -0.07
CA ILE A 30 -0.54 -14.75 -1.30
C ILE A 30 0.39 -13.63 -1.77
N HIS A 31 1.68 -13.96 -1.91
CA HIS A 31 2.69 -13.04 -2.42
C HIS A 31 2.81 -13.18 -3.95
N LEU A 32 2.59 -12.07 -4.66
CA LEU A 32 2.79 -11.98 -6.10
C LEU A 32 4.25 -11.62 -6.38
N ASN A 33 4.97 -12.55 -7.01
CA ASN A 33 6.34 -12.33 -7.44
C ASN A 33 6.38 -12.07 -8.95
N MET A 34 6.99 -10.96 -9.34
CA MET A 34 7.11 -10.57 -10.75
C MET A 34 8.51 -10.89 -11.27
N THR A 35 8.59 -11.41 -12.50
CA THR A 35 9.86 -11.70 -13.16
C THR A 35 10.70 -10.42 -13.27
N LYS A 36 11.96 -10.49 -12.82
CA LYS A 36 12.91 -9.36 -12.79
C LYS A 36 12.39 -8.11 -12.03
N ASN A 37 11.44 -8.27 -11.10
CA ASN A 37 10.79 -7.16 -10.39
C ASN A 37 10.14 -6.13 -11.33
N ARG A 38 9.68 -6.54 -12.51
CA ARG A 38 8.85 -5.67 -13.37
C ARG A 38 7.55 -5.35 -12.66
N GLN A 39 7.11 -4.10 -12.74
CA GLN A 39 5.87 -3.67 -12.11
C GLN A 39 4.66 -3.85 -13.04
N ILE A 40 4.89 -3.87 -14.35
CA ILE A 40 3.84 -3.92 -15.37
C ILE A 40 3.75 -5.34 -15.93
N MET A 41 2.53 -5.88 -15.97
CA MET A 41 2.17 -7.14 -16.64
C MET A 41 1.72 -6.87 -18.08
N SER A 42 1.98 -7.81 -19.00
CA SER A 42 1.38 -7.76 -20.33
C SER A 42 -0.15 -7.95 -20.26
N LEU A 43 -0.89 -7.59 -21.30
CA LEU A 43 -2.35 -7.80 -21.32
C LEU A 43 -2.72 -9.28 -21.20
N THR A 44 -1.92 -10.16 -21.80
CA THR A 44 -2.10 -11.62 -21.70
C THR A 44 -1.89 -12.10 -20.26
N ASP A 45 -0.79 -11.67 -19.61
CA ASP A 45 -0.53 -12.04 -18.21
C ASP A 45 -1.59 -11.47 -17.27
N GLN A 46 -2.10 -10.26 -17.54
CA GLN A 46 -3.19 -9.67 -16.77
C GLN A 46 -4.45 -10.51 -16.87
N SER A 47 -4.83 -10.92 -18.08
CA SER A 47 -5.99 -11.79 -18.29
C SER A 47 -5.85 -13.11 -17.55
N GLU A 48 -4.70 -13.78 -17.67
CA GLU A 48 -4.42 -15.04 -16.98
C GLU A 48 -4.43 -14.86 -15.45
N PHE A 49 -3.81 -13.78 -14.96
CA PHE A 49 -3.80 -13.46 -13.53
C PHE A 49 -5.20 -13.24 -12.98
N ILE A 50 -6.04 -12.47 -13.69
CA ILE A 50 -7.42 -12.20 -13.30
C ILE A 50 -8.24 -13.49 -13.24
N GLU A 51 -8.13 -14.35 -14.26
CA GLU A 51 -8.81 -15.64 -14.29
C GLU A 51 -8.33 -16.56 -13.15
N ASN A 52 -7.03 -16.60 -12.89
CA ASN A 52 -6.47 -17.40 -11.80
C ASN A 52 -7.01 -16.96 -10.44
N ILE A 53 -7.02 -15.66 -10.12
CA ILE A 53 -7.46 -15.23 -8.78
C ILE A 53 -8.98 -15.31 -8.58
N THR A 54 -9.76 -15.22 -9.66
CA THR A 54 -11.23 -15.27 -9.60
C THR A 54 -11.74 -16.70 -9.57
N SER A 55 -11.09 -17.62 -10.28
CA SER A 55 -11.47 -19.04 -10.32
C SER A 55 -10.99 -19.84 -9.11
N TRP A 56 -9.96 -19.38 -8.39
CA TRP A 56 -9.36 -20.12 -7.27
C TRP A 56 -10.18 -20.06 -5.97
N LYS A 57 -11.35 -20.71 -5.97
CA LYS A 57 -12.32 -20.70 -4.86
C LYS A 57 -11.74 -21.21 -3.54
N GLU A 58 -10.85 -22.20 -3.57
CA GLU A 58 -10.22 -22.78 -2.37
C GLU A 58 -9.34 -21.79 -1.60
N ARG A 59 -8.85 -20.74 -2.27
CA ARG A 59 -8.02 -19.71 -1.64
C ARG A 59 -8.82 -18.50 -1.18
N LEU A 60 -10.11 -18.41 -1.52
CA LEU A 60 -10.95 -17.30 -1.07
C LEU A 60 -11.44 -17.55 0.37
N PRO A 61 -11.44 -16.53 1.24
CA PRO A 61 -10.94 -15.16 1.02
C PRO A 61 -9.41 -15.10 0.98
N ALA A 62 -8.86 -14.31 0.05
CA ALA A 62 -7.41 -14.15 -0.14
C ALA A 62 -6.95 -12.69 -0.09
N PHE A 63 -5.83 -12.47 0.58
CA PHE A 63 -5.07 -11.24 0.62
C PHE A 63 -3.84 -11.35 -0.29
N TYR A 64 -3.98 -10.88 -1.54
CA TYR A 64 -2.88 -10.81 -2.49
C TYR A 64 -2.03 -9.56 -2.26
N HIS A 65 -0.70 -9.70 -2.22
CA HIS A 65 0.21 -8.57 -2.13
C HIS A 65 1.45 -8.71 -3.02
N GLY A 66 1.93 -7.62 -3.62
CA GLY A 66 3.13 -7.65 -4.46
C GLY A 66 3.45 -6.31 -5.13
N HIS A 67 4.64 -6.23 -5.72
CA HIS A 67 5.09 -5.04 -6.46
C HIS A 67 4.55 -5.08 -7.89
N VAL A 68 3.26 -4.78 -8.05
CA VAL A 68 2.54 -4.78 -9.33
C VAL A 68 1.85 -3.43 -9.51
N ALA A 69 1.72 -2.95 -10.75
CA ALA A 69 0.92 -1.79 -11.08
C ALA A 69 -0.58 -2.06 -10.81
N PHE A 70 -1.40 -1.01 -10.85
CA PHE A 70 -2.85 -1.18 -10.81
C PHE A 70 -3.33 -1.97 -12.03
N ILE A 71 -4.21 -2.95 -11.80
CA ILE A 71 -4.83 -3.77 -12.84
C ILE A 71 -6.34 -3.55 -12.75
N ASP A 72 -6.95 -3.20 -13.87
CA ASP A 72 -8.37 -2.92 -13.94
C ASP A 72 -9.12 -4.19 -14.37
N PHE A 73 -9.82 -4.82 -13.43
CA PHE A 73 -10.52 -6.10 -13.67
C PHE A 73 -11.78 -5.91 -14.50
N GLU A 74 -12.38 -4.71 -14.43
CA GLU A 74 -13.60 -4.39 -15.19
C GLU A 74 -13.34 -4.43 -16.69
N ARG A 75 -12.13 -4.08 -17.13
CA ARG A 75 -11.70 -4.22 -18.53
C ARG A 75 -11.75 -5.66 -19.05
N PHE A 76 -11.69 -6.63 -18.15
CA PHE A 76 -11.75 -8.06 -18.47
C PHE A 76 -13.10 -8.69 -18.08
N GLY A 77 -14.12 -7.87 -17.78
CA GLY A 77 -15.46 -8.35 -17.43
C GLY A 77 -15.56 -8.99 -16.05
N ARG A 78 -14.59 -8.74 -15.16
CA ARG A 78 -14.59 -9.23 -13.77
C ARG A 78 -14.79 -8.06 -12.79
N PRO A 79 -15.46 -8.28 -11.64
CA PRO A 79 -15.59 -7.23 -10.64
C PRO A 79 -14.22 -6.89 -10.04
N ASN A 80 -13.97 -5.59 -9.81
CA ASN A 80 -12.74 -5.14 -9.19
C ASN A 80 -12.61 -5.69 -7.74
N PRO A 81 -11.47 -6.30 -7.38
CA PRO A 81 -11.23 -6.69 -6.00
C PRO A 81 -11.03 -5.45 -5.13
N ILE A 82 -11.20 -5.60 -3.81
CA ILE A 82 -10.95 -4.51 -2.88
C ILE A 82 -9.46 -4.14 -2.92
N TYR A 83 -9.14 -2.94 -3.39
CA TYR A 83 -7.78 -2.41 -3.42
C TYR A 83 -7.46 -1.66 -2.13
N ILE A 84 -6.25 -1.88 -1.62
CA ILE A 84 -5.67 -1.06 -0.56
C ILE A 84 -4.24 -0.71 -0.97
N ASN A 85 -3.75 0.47 -0.58
CA ASN A 85 -2.34 0.82 -0.76
C ASN A 85 -1.80 1.72 0.36
N ILE A 86 -0.49 1.92 0.35
CA ILE A 86 0.34 2.56 1.37
C ILE A 86 1.51 3.32 0.67
N VAL A 87 1.53 4.67 0.70
CA VAL A 87 2.65 5.58 0.35
C VAL A 87 3.44 5.85 1.61
N ARG A 88 4.54 6.55 1.39
CA ARG A 88 5.12 7.55 2.26
C ARG A 88 5.32 8.89 1.52
N GLU A 89 5.50 9.97 2.26
CA GLU A 89 5.95 11.27 1.72
C GLU A 89 7.13 11.07 0.73
N PRO A 90 7.08 11.71 -0.45
CA PRO A 90 7.97 11.38 -1.57
C PRO A 90 9.47 11.60 -1.27
N LEU A 91 9.82 12.68 -0.56
CA LEU A 91 11.22 12.95 -0.20
C LEU A 91 11.75 11.89 0.77
N GLU A 92 11.01 11.58 1.84
CA GLU A 92 11.40 10.55 2.79
C GLU A 92 11.50 9.16 2.14
N ARG A 93 10.60 8.87 1.20
CA ARG A 93 10.61 7.62 0.42
C ARG A 93 11.87 7.54 -0.44
N LEU A 94 12.21 8.62 -1.16
CA LEU A 94 13.44 8.73 -1.95
C LEU A 94 14.67 8.52 -1.08
N LEU A 95 14.79 9.24 0.03
CA LEU A 95 15.92 9.11 0.95
C LEU A 95 16.03 7.71 1.52
N SER A 96 14.90 7.11 1.91
CA SER A 96 14.88 5.74 2.41
C SER A 96 15.26 4.72 1.34
N HIS A 97 14.97 4.98 0.06
CA HIS A 97 15.39 4.11 -1.04
C HIS A 97 16.88 4.28 -1.34
N TYR A 98 17.35 5.53 -1.43
CA TYR A 98 18.75 5.90 -1.70
C TYR A 98 19.72 5.23 -0.72
N TYR A 99 19.45 5.36 0.58
CA TYR A 99 20.31 4.77 1.62
C TYR A 99 20.15 3.26 1.73
N PHE A 100 18.98 2.72 1.36
CA PHE A 100 18.75 1.28 1.35
C PHE A 100 19.60 0.56 0.30
N LEU A 101 19.75 1.14 -0.88
CA LEU A 101 20.60 0.56 -1.93
C LEU A 101 22.10 0.53 -1.55
N ARG A 102 22.52 1.36 -0.60
CA ARG A 102 23.91 1.49 -0.16
C ARG A 102 24.21 0.67 1.10
N PHE A 103 23.39 0.84 2.13
CA PHE A 103 23.61 0.27 3.45
C PHE A 103 22.75 -0.96 3.75
N GLY A 104 21.80 -1.28 2.87
CA GLY A 104 20.89 -2.39 3.03
C GLY A 104 19.81 -2.13 4.09
N ASP A 105 19.18 -3.22 4.53
CA ASP A 105 18.20 -3.23 5.61
C ASP A 105 18.72 -4.09 6.79
N ASN A 106 18.06 -3.97 7.93
CA ASN A 106 18.33 -4.76 9.13
C ASN A 106 17.63 -6.14 9.15
N TYR A 107 16.81 -6.47 8.15
CA TYR A 107 15.97 -7.66 8.12
C TYR A 107 16.61 -8.83 7.39
N ARG A 108 17.41 -8.56 6.34
CA ARG A 108 18.21 -9.54 5.60
C ARG A 108 19.68 -9.21 5.76
N ILE A 109 20.24 -9.62 6.89
CA ILE A 109 21.65 -9.41 7.23
C ILE A 109 22.52 -10.21 6.23
N GLY A 110 23.55 -9.58 5.65
CA GLY A 110 24.51 -10.22 4.74
C GLY A 110 24.25 -10.03 3.24
N LEU A 111 23.07 -9.57 2.82
CA LEU A 111 22.76 -9.37 1.40
C LEU A 111 23.36 -8.05 0.89
N LYS A 112 24.45 -8.13 0.11
CA LYS A 112 25.02 -6.98 -0.60
C LYS A 112 24.04 -6.51 -1.68
N ARG A 113 23.74 -5.21 -1.68
CA ARG A 113 22.81 -4.57 -2.61
C ARG A 113 23.56 -4.09 -3.86
N SER A 114 22.85 -3.98 -4.98
CA SER A 114 23.43 -3.71 -6.30
C SER A 114 24.25 -2.42 -6.39
N ARG A 115 24.01 -1.43 -5.52
CA ARG A 115 24.74 -0.16 -5.49
C ARG A 115 25.53 0.07 -4.19
N ALA A 116 25.88 -1.00 -3.49
CA ALA A 116 26.76 -0.91 -2.33
C ALA A 116 28.15 -0.40 -2.79
N GLY A 117 28.46 0.87 -2.51
CA GLY A 117 29.73 1.52 -2.89
C GLY A 117 29.65 2.59 -3.98
N ASN A 118 28.48 2.85 -4.57
CA ASN A 118 28.30 3.94 -5.56
C ASN A 118 27.77 5.23 -4.88
N ASN A 119 28.30 6.40 -5.25
CA ASN A 119 27.91 7.72 -4.74
C ASN A 119 26.87 8.44 -5.62
N GLU A 120 26.47 7.87 -6.76
CA GLU A 120 25.53 8.50 -7.69
C GLU A 120 24.08 8.54 -7.17
N VAL A 121 23.47 9.72 -7.22
CA VAL A 121 22.04 9.92 -6.96
C VAL A 121 21.28 9.63 -8.25
N CYS A 122 20.49 8.56 -8.25
CA CYS A 122 19.66 8.19 -9.39
C CYS A 122 18.20 8.48 -9.02
N VAL A 123 17.58 9.39 -9.75
CA VAL A 123 16.24 9.94 -9.47
C VAL A 123 15.15 9.20 -10.26
N GLU A 124 15.51 8.19 -11.05
CA GLU A 124 14.68 7.62 -12.13
C GLU A 124 13.54 6.68 -11.72
N SER A 125 13.10 6.65 -10.45
CA SER A 125 11.99 5.76 -10.09
C SER A 125 11.20 6.26 -8.89
N LEU A 126 10.35 7.24 -9.15
CA LEU A 126 9.42 7.82 -8.18
C LEU A 126 8.08 8.00 -8.89
N ILE A 127 7.20 6.98 -8.79
CA ILE A 127 5.74 7.09 -8.98
C ILE A 127 5.03 6.14 -7.97
N CYS A 128 3.91 6.61 -7.36
CA CYS A 128 2.83 5.94 -6.54
C CYS A 128 3.01 5.70 -5.01
N LEU A 129 1.98 5.42 -4.15
CA LEU A 129 0.60 5.93 -3.78
C LEU A 129 0.17 5.46 -2.31
N VAL A 130 -0.78 6.13 -1.56
CA VAL A 130 -0.77 6.69 -0.12
C VAL A 130 -0.95 5.89 1.20
N VAL A 131 -0.16 6.24 2.27
CA VAL A 131 -0.29 5.99 3.74
C VAL A 131 0.41 7.08 4.55
N SER A 132 -0.35 7.56 5.52
CA SER A 132 0.12 8.13 6.77
C SER A 132 -0.74 7.47 7.85
N SER A 133 -0.10 6.95 8.90
CA SER A 133 -0.72 6.36 10.10
C SER A 133 -0.96 4.84 10.07
N PHE A 134 -0.08 4.12 10.79
CA PHE A 134 -0.26 2.72 11.14
C PHE A 134 -0.11 2.60 12.68
N TYR A 135 -1.24 2.52 13.39
CA TYR A 135 -1.29 2.43 14.85
C TYR A 135 -1.86 1.09 15.31
N TRP A 136 -1.33 -0.01 14.79
CA TRP A 136 -1.56 -1.33 15.38
C TRP A 136 -0.45 -2.29 14.97
N CYS A 137 0.69 -2.21 15.64
CA CYS A 137 1.67 -3.28 15.59
C CYS A 137 2.45 -3.30 16.90
N ASP A 138 2.63 -4.51 17.44
CA ASP A 138 3.55 -4.80 18.53
C ASP A 138 4.83 -3.98 18.40
N LYS A 139 5.25 -3.27 19.46
CA LYS A 139 6.35 -2.28 19.43
C LYS A 139 7.65 -2.87 18.87
N ASN A 140 7.81 -4.20 18.98
CA ASN A 140 8.98 -4.93 18.48
C ASN A 140 8.91 -5.28 16.98
N ARG A 141 7.73 -5.23 16.35
CA ARG A 141 7.50 -5.57 14.92
C ARG A 141 6.93 -4.41 14.09
N ALA A 142 6.62 -3.27 14.72
CA ALA A 142 6.08 -2.08 14.05
C ALA A 142 7.06 -1.44 13.05
N HIS A 143 8.37 -1.70 13.18
CA HIS A 143 9.41 -1.06 12.38
C HIS A 143 10.35 -2.08 11.71
N LEU A 144 9.79 -3.01 10.94
CA LEU A 144 10.57 -3.96 10.14
C LEU A 144 11.21 -3.28 8.91
N ARG A 145 12.44 -3.69 8.57
CA ARG A 145 13.22 -3.20 7.41
C ARG A 145 13.56 -1.71 7.45
N TYR A 146 13.99 -1.19 8.58
CA TYR A 146 14.59 0.14 8.59
C TYR A 146 15.95 0.12 7.87
N THR A 147 16.28 1.26 7.28
CA THR A 147 17.57 1.44 6.58
C THR A 147 18.64 1.71 7.62
N LYS A 148 19.74 0.94 7.60
CA LYS A 148 20.72 0.93 8.69
C LYS A 148 21.30 2.29 9.04
N ARG A 149 21.51 3.14 8.03
CA ARG A 149 22.06 4.49 8.18
C ARG A 149 21.31 5.44 7.25
N LYS A 150 20.96 6.62 7.75
CA LYS A 150 20.37 7.72 6.97
C LYS A 150 21.05 9.01 7.40
N TYR A 151 21.40 9.85 6.44
CA TYR A 151 21.92 11.19 6.70
C TYR A 151 20.92 12.21 6.14
N PRO A 152 20.53 13.24 6.92
CA PRO A 152 19.64 14.27 6.42
C PRO A 152 20.30 15.02 5.25
N PRO A 153 19.57 15.33 4.17
CA PRO A 153 20.08 16.15 3.09
C PRO A 153 20.38 17.57 3.58
N ASN A 154 21.33 18.24 2.92
CA ASN A 154 21.54 19.68 3.13
C ASN A 154 20.45 20.52 2.44
N ASP A 155 20.29 21.76 2.86
CA ASP A 155 19.24 22.66 2.35
C ASP A 155 19.37 22.94 0.85
N GLN A 156 20.59 22.99 0.33
CA GLN A 156 20.86 23.12 -1.11
C GLN A 156 20.25 21.96 -1.89
N THR A 157 20.50 20.72 -1.46
CA THR A 157 19.94 19.50 -2.07
C THR A 157 18.43 19.48 -1.97
N LEU A 158 17.87 19.87 -0.82
CA LEU A 158 16.41 19.97 -0.66
C LEU A 158 15.81 20.98 -1.64
N SER A 159 16.47 22.12 -1.85
CA SER A 159 16.00 23.13 -2.80
C SER A 159 16.02 22.62 -4.24
N ILE A 160 17.02 21.82 -4.63
CA ILE A 160 17.11 21.21 -5.96
C ILE A 160 16.01 20.17 -6.16
N ILE A 161 15.79 19.30 -5.18
CA ILE A 161 14.74 18.27 -5.25
C ILE A 161 13.37 18.93 -5.34
N ARG A 162 13.09 19.95 -4.52
CA ARG A 162 11.80 20.65 -4.49
C ARG A 162 11.50 21.44 -5.77
N ARG A 163 12.53 21.87 -6.51
CA ARG A 163 12.36 22.54 -7.81
C ARG A 163 12.05 21.57 -8.95
N ASN A 164 12.26 20.26 -8.76
CA ASN A 164 11.98 19.28 -9.79
C ASN A 164 10.46 19.11 -9.97
N GLU A 165 9.99 19.20 -11.21
CA GLU A 165 8.58 19.03 -11.57
C GLU A 165 8.02 17.67 -11.15
N VAL A 166 8.80 16.58 -11.32
CA VAL A 166 8.41 15.23 -10.90
C VAL A 166 8.14 15.18 -9.40
N TYR A 167 8.98 15.83 -8.60
CA TYR A 167 8.78 15.89 -7.16
C TYR A 167 7.52 16.69 -6.80
N GLN A 168 7.26 17.80 -7.49
CA GLN A 168 6.08 18.63 -7.24
C GLN A 168 4.79 17.86 -7.51
N LEU A 169 4.72 17.16 -8.64
CA LEU A 169 3.57 16.31 -8.99
C LEU A 169 3.37 15.17 -7.98
N GLU A 170 4.45 14.50 -7.58
CA GLU A 170 4.36 13.46 -6.55
C GLU A 170 3.93 14.02 -5.18
N LYS A 171 4.37 15.23 -4.86
CA LYS A 171 4.05 15.89 -3.60
C LYS A 171 2.59 16.32 -3.56
N GLU A 172 2.10 16.95 -4.63
CA GLU A 172 0.69 17.29 -4.80
C GLU A 172 -0.20 16.07 -4.63
N PHE A 173 0.16 14.98 -5.29
CA PHE A 173 -0.58 13.73 -5.19
C PHE A 173 -0.54 13.08 -3.81
N TYR A 174 0.61 13.13 -3.13
CA TYR A 174 0.74 12.70 -1.74
C TYR A 174 -0.18 13.50 -0.83
N ASP A 175 -0.19 14.83 -0.98
CA ASP A 175 -1.00 15.72 -0.17
C ASP A 175 -2.49 15.49 -0.43
N PHE A 176 -2.91 15.35 -1.71
CA PHE A 176 -4.28 14.99 -2.09
C PHE A 176 -4.76 13.71 -1.38
N ALA A 177 -4.03 12.60 -1.52
CA ALA A 177 -4.51 11.35 -0.95
C ALA A 177 -4.32 11.27 0.58
N LYS A 178 -3.45 12.11 1.18
CA LYS A 178 -3.41 12.32 2.63
C LYS A 178 -4.66 13.07 3.10
N GLU A 179 -5.07 14.12 2.40
CA GLU A 179 -6.26 14.91 2.71
C GLU A 179 -7.53 14.06 2.59
N GLU A 180 -7.67 13.28 1.52
CA GLU A 180 -8.78 12.31 1.34
C GLU A 180 -8.83 11.31 2.49
N PHE A 181 -7.69 10.70 2.85
CA PHE A 181 -7.63 9.79 3.98
C PHE A 181 -8.05 10.47 5.29
N GLN A 182 -7.56 11.69 5.55
CA GLN A 182 -7.91 12.44 6.75
C GLN A 182 -9.39 12.84 6.77
N ALA A 183 -9.98 13.20 5.64
CA ALA A 183 -11.39 13.54 5.51
C ALA A 183 -12.27 12.32 5.81
N ILE A 184 -11.97 11.18 5.20
CA ILE A 184 -12.68 9.91 5.45
C ILE A 184 -12.49 9.49 6.91
N PHE A 185 -11.27 9.55 7.44
CA PHE A 185 -10.98 9.18 8.82
C PHE A 185 -11.77 10.05 9.80
N LYS A 186 -11.74 11.38 9.62
CA LYS A 186 -12.49 12.34 10.45
C LYS A 186 -14.00 12.09 10.39
N LYS A 187 -14.53 11.74 9.21
CA LYS A 187 -15.94 11.37 9.04
C LYS A 187 -16.26 10.06 9.77
N ALA A 188 -15.39 9.07 9.68
CA ALA A 188 -15.55 7.78 10.35
C ALA A 188 -15.41 7.88 11.88
N THR A 189 -14.64 8.83 12.39
CA THR A 189 -14.46 9.03 13.84
C THR A 189 -15.40 10.08 14.44
N ASN A 190 -16.37 10.60 13.67
CA ASN A 190 -17.21 11.74 14.07
C ASN A 190 -16.38 12.94 14.59
N GLY A 191 -15.17 13.14 14.03
CA GLY A 191 -14.27 14.23 14.41
C GLY A 191 -13.27 13.90 15.53
N THR A 192 -13.26 12.70 16.10
CA THR A 192 -12.24 12.33 17.10
C THR A 192 -10.93 11.88 16.41
N ASN A 193 -9.80 12.03 17.10
CA ASN A 193 -8.50 11.55 16.60
C ASN A 193 -8.20 10.10 17.00
N ASN A 194 -9.19 9.37 17.53
CA ASN A 194 -8.99 8.04 18.07
C ASN A 194 -9.49 6.97 17.10
N ALA A 195 -8.57 6.15 16.59
CA ALA A 195 -8.89 5.08 15.66
C ALA A 195 -9.84 4.01 16.25
N SER A 196 -9.86 3.85 17.58
CA SER A 196 -10.77 2.90 18.24
C SER A 196 -12.24 3.31 18.17
N ASP A 197 -12.55 4.57 17.85
CA ASP A 197 -13.92 5.03 17.67
C ASP A 197 -14.54 4.52 16.37
N ILE A 198 -13.72 4.19 15.36
CA ILE A 198 -14.18 3.55 14.11
C ILE A 198 -14.84 2.19 14.40
N LEU A 199 -14.28 1.43 15.35
CA LEU A 199 -14.82 0.12 15.74
C LEU A 199 -16.16 0.23 16.48
N ARG A 200 -16.53 1.44 16.93
CA ARG A 200 -17.75 1.72 17.69
C ARG A 200 -18.83 2.42 16.86
N LEU A 201 -18.59 2.61 15.56
CA LEU A 201 -19.58 3.16 14.63
C LEU A 201 -20.83 2.27 14.62
N LYS A 202 -21.95 2.79 15.14
CA LYS A 202 -23.27 2.17 15.01
C LYS A 202 -23.78 2.37 13.57
N SER A 203 -24.68 1.49 13.12
CA SER A 203 -25.37 1.67 11.83
C SER A 203 -25.98 3.06 11.76
N GLN A 204 -25.60 3.83 10.75
CA GLN A 204 -26.08 5.20 10.53
C GLN A 204 -27.30 5.25 9.59
N TYR A 205 -27.78 4.10 9.15
CA TYR A 205 -28.90 3.99 8.22
C TYR A 205 -29.94 2.98 8.71
N HIS A 206 -31.19 3.21 8.30
CA HIS A 206 -32.29 2.26 8.41
C HIS A 206 -33.14 2.39 7.15
N TYR A 207 -33.81 1.30 6.77
CA TYR A 207 -34.73 1.29 5.62
C TYR A 207 -36.12 1.67 6.10
N GLU A 208 -36.73 2.66 5.45
CA GLU A 208 -38.12 3.02 5.65
C GLU A 208 -38.90 2.88 4.33
N LYS A 209 -40.22 2.64 4.42
CA LYS A 209 -41.15 2.65 3.26
C LYS A 209 -40.82 1.60 2.17
N ILE A 210 -40.41 0.40 2.56
CA ILE A 210 -40.20 -0.73 1.63
C ILE A 210 -41.57 -1.17 1.07
N LYS A 211 -41.71 -1.18 -0.26
CA LYS A 211 -42.93 -1.62 -0.97
C LYS A 211 -42.59 -2.64 -2.07
N PRO A 212 -43.52 -3.55 -2.42
CA PRO A 212 -44.85 -3.72 -1.84
C PRO A 212 -44.81 -4.39 -0.45
N GLU A 213 -45.73 -4.00 0.43
CA GLU A 213 -45.84 -4.56 1.78
C GLU A 213 -46.30 -6.03 1.78
N ARG A 214 -46.81 -6.52 0.65
CA ARG A 214 -47.18 -7.92 0.44
C ARG A 214 -46.58 -8.43 -0.87
N PRO A 215 -46.07 -9.68 -0.93
CA PRO A 215 -45.63 -10.28 -2.18
C PRO A 215 -46.81 -10.33 -3.16
N PHE A 216 -46.52 -10.15 -4.45
CA PHE A 216 -47.53 -10.35 -5.49
C PHE A 216 -47.95 -11.83 -5.43
N ASN A 217 -49.20 -12.10 -5.09
CA ASN A 217 -49.78 -13.42 -5.24
C ASN A 217 -49.79 -13.75 -6.74
N SER A 218 -48.95 -14.71 -7.14
CA SER A 218 -48.94 -15.34 -8.46
C SER A 218 -50.15 -16.22 -8.65
#